data_AF-B4WZT0-F1
#
_entry.id   AF-B4WZT0-F1
#
_cell.length_a   1.000
_cell.length_b   1.000
_cell.length_c   1.000
_cell.angle_alpha   90.00
_cell.angle_beta   90.00
_cell.angle_gamma   90.00
#
_symmetry.space_group_name_H-M   'P 1'
#
loop_
_entity.id
_entity.type
_entity.pdbx_description
1 polymer ?
#
loop_
_entity_poly.entity_id
_entity_poly.type
_entity_poly.pdbx_seq_one_letter_code
_entity_poly.pdbx_strand_id
1 'polypeptide(L)'
;MKQSAPLSRRELLRKSSLGMAALAIGPSLLSISRPLSAQSLAQIGPLQAPDENGIRLPAGFSSRCIAAAGQRVRRSFWNRTAYRWHSYPDGGATFPADDGGWVYVSNSETISLLGGGVSAIRFHADGSVNDAYRILGGTNLNCAGGPTPWNTWLSCEEIDFGRVYECDPFGKQPAQVRPALGFFKHEAVAVDDQFAMLYLTEDESDGRLYRFIPAGQHRDGRLNLDDGILQVAAVDEQGFVSWLDLPNPTPSLLETPTREQLPQSTAFNGGEGIWYSQGQIYFTTKGDNRVWQLDTNLNQLSVLYDAATAANPLLTGVDNLTVSSGGDVLVAEDGGDMQIVVIDAQGDVAPLLQVTGQDDSEITGPAFSPDGNRLYFSSQRGSAIFGGGKGFGITYEITGPFRDFVKL
;
A
#
# COMPACT_ATOMS: atom_id res chain seq x y z
N MET A 1 78.48 -16.70 21.71
CA MET A 1 77.26 -16.57 20.88
C MET A 1 76.09 -16.27 21.81
N LYS A 2 75.37 -15.18 21.53
CA LYS A 2 74.44 -14.51 22.45
C LYS A 2 73.12 -15.27 22.61
N GLN A 3 72.66 -15.38 23.85
CA GLN A 3 71.34 -15.85 24.26
C GLN A 3 70.24 -14.89 23.76
N SER A 4 69.20 -15.44 23.14
CA SER A 4 67.96 -14.71 22.79
C SER A 4 66.97 -14.81 23.95
N ALA A 5 66.61 -13.66 24.53
CA ALA A 5 65.60 -13.55 25.58
C ALA A 5 64.17 -13.79 25.03
N PRO A 6 63.24 -14.33 25.83
CA PRO A 6 61.84 -14.47 25.43
C PRO A 6 61.12 -13.11 25.49
N LEU A 7 60.43 -12.76 24.39
CA LEU A 7 59.61 -11.56 24.27
C LEU A 7 58.49 -11.54 25.32
N SER A 8 58.37 -10.44 26.06
CA SER A 8 57.35 -10.30 27.10
C SER A 8 55.97 -10.05 26.49
N ARG A 9 54.90 -10.59 27.10
CA ARG A 9 53.48 -10.40 26.70
C ARG A 9 53.05 -8.92 26.58
N ARG A 10 53.84 -7.96 27.10
CA ARG A 10 53.57 -6.51 27.01
C ARG A 10 54.17 -5.82 25.77
N GLU A 11 55.07 -6.46 25.03
CA GLU A 11 55.61 -5.92 23.77
C GLU A 11 54.83 -6.38 22.54
N LEU A 12 54.10 -7.49 22.63
CA LEU A 12 53.19 -7.96 21.58
C LEU A 12 51.95 -7.04 21.42
N LEU A 13 51.59 -6.30 22.48
CA LEU A 13 50.45 -5.38 22.51
C LEU A 13 50.79 -3.93 22.08
N ARG A 14 52.05 -3.65 21.73
CA ARG A 14 52.50 -2.30 21.34
C ARG A 14 52.95 -2.18 19.88
N LYS A 15 52.84 -3.27 19.10
CA LYS A 15 53.24 -3.33 17.68
C LYS A 15 52.11 -3.73 16.72
N SER A 16 50.85 -3.71 17.14
CA SER A 16 49.67 -3.98 16.30
C SER A 16 48.84 -2.73 15.96
N SER A 17 49.34 -1.53 16.20
CA SER A 17 48.57 -0.28 16.09
C SER A 17 48.76 0.50 14.77
N LEU A 18 49.06 -0.17 13.66
CA LEU A 18 49.07 0.44 12.32
C LEU A 18 48.67 -0.62 11.29
N GLY A 19 47.36 -0.67 10.96
CA GLY A 19 46.84 -1.60 9.97
C GLY A 19 45.38 -2.02 10.13
N MET A 20 44.50 -1.16 10.68
CA MET A 20 43.06 -1.28 10.43
C MET A 20 42.66 -0.13 9.52
N ALA A 21 42.72 -0.36 8.20
CA ALA A 21 41.77 0.31 7.33
C ALA A 21 40.43 -0.37 7.59
N ALA A 22 39.62 0.27 8.44
CA ALA A 22 38.24 -0.10 8.65
C ALA A 22 37.51 0.06 7.30
N LEU A 23 37.32 -1.03 6.59
CA LEU A 23 36.20 -1.17 5.67
C LEU A 23 34.96 -1.26 6.57
N ALA A 24 34.43 -0.10 6.93
CA ALA A 24 33.07 0.04 7.43
C ALA A 24 32.13 -0.28 6.26
N ILE A 25 31.98 -1.57 5.95
CA ILE A 25 30.86 -2.06 5.17
C ILE A 25 29.70 -2.03 6.16
N GLY A 26 28.87 -0.99 6.06
CA GLY A 26 27.66 -0.87 6.87
C GLY A 26 26.73 -2.09 6.69
N PRO A 27 25.74 -2.26 7.57
CA PRO A 27 24.79 -3.38 7.49
C PRO A 27 23.93 -3.40 6.21
N SER A 28 24.06 -2.41 5.34
CA SER A 28 23.20 -2.14 4.18
C SER A 28 23.35 -3.09 2.97
N LEU A 29 23.98 -4.26 3.11
CA LEU A 29 24.24 -5.18 1.97
C LEU A 29 23.62 -6.58 2.09
N LEU A 30 22.69 -6.77 3.01
CA LEU A 30 21.81 -7.94 3.09
C LEU A 30 20.42 -7.34 3.32
N SER A 31 19.39 -7.48 2.49
CA SER A 31 19.09 -8.44 1.43
C SER A 31 18.06 -7.84 0.49
N ILE A 32 18.50 -7.41 -0.69
CA ILE A 32 17.63 -7.39 -1.87
C ILE A 32 18.30 -8.34 -2.84
N SER A 33 17.87 -9.60 -2.85
CA SER A 33 18.21 -10.51 -3.94
C SER A 33 17.42 -10.09 -5.19
N ARG A 34 17.75 -8.91 -5.73
CA ARG A 34 17.29 -8.49 -7.05
C ARG A 34 18.10 -9.28 -8.08
N PRO A 35 17.45 -9.97 -9.03
CA PRO A 35 18.17 -10.44 -10.19
C PRO A 35 18.71 -9.22 -10.95
N LEU A 36 20.00 -9.26 -11.34
CA LEU A 36 20.79 -8.18 -11.98
C LEU A 36 20.21 -7.55 -13.28
N SER A 37 18.97 -7.88 -13.69
CA SER A 37 18.43 -7.63 -15.02
C SER A 37 17.08 -6.90 -15.08
N ALA A 38 16.43 -6.55 -13.97
CA ALA A 38 15.16 -5.81 -14.03
C ALA A 38 15.44 -4.31 -14.20
N GLN A 39 14.89 -3.69 -15.25
CA GLN A 39 14.90 -2.23 -15.38
C GLN A 39 13.87 -1.64 -14.42
N SER A 40 14.21 -0.53 -13.77
CA SER A 40 13.33 0.18 -12.85
C SER A 40 12.23 0.92 -13.63
N LEU A 41 11.00 0.94 -13.12
CA LEU A 41 9.92 1.78 -13.64
C LEU A 41 10.28 3.28 -13.56
N ALA A 42 11.23 3.67 -12.71
CA ALA A 42 11.75 5.03 -12.67
C ALA A 42 12.54 5.43 -13.94
N GLN A 43 12.94 4.45 -14.77
CA GLN A 43 13.74 4.66 -15.98
C GLN A 43 12.91 4.67 -17.27
N ILE A 44 11.59 4.71 -17.16
CA ILE A 44 10.66 4.52 -18.29
C ILE A 44 10.59 5.71 -19.26
N GLY A 45 11.20 6.83 -18.89
CA GLY A 45 11.24 8.06 -19.68
C GLY A 45 10.24 9.12 -19.22
N PRO A 46 10.28 10.32 -19.84
CA PRO A 46 9.50 11.46 -19.39
C PRO A 46 8.01 11.33 -19.74
N LEU A 47 7.16 11.95 -18.91
CA LEU A 47 5.73 12.10 -19.20
C LEU A 47 5.49 12.96 -20.46
N GLN A 48 4.63 12.47 -21.34
CA GLN A 48 4.20 13.19 -22.55
C GLN A 48 3.09 14.22 -22.25
N ALA A 49 2.56 14.85 -23.30
CA ALA A 49 1.32 15.61 -23.23
C ALA A 49 0.15 14.70 -22.81
N PRO A 50 -0.88 15.23 -22.14
CA PRO A 50 -2.01 14.42 -21.69
C PRO A 50 -2.76 13.81 -22.88
N ASP A 51 -3.24 12.58 -22.70
CA ASP A 51 -4.09 11.88 -23.64
C ASP A 51 -5.56 12.34 -23.58
N GLU A 52 -6.47 11.65 -24.28
CA GLU A 52 -7.89 12.00 -24.33
C GLU A 52 -8.62 11.90 -22.97
N ASN A 53 -8.05 11.18 -22.01
CA ASN A 53 -8.58 11.05 -20.65
C ASN A 53 -7.94 12.06 -19.68
N GLY A 54 -7.06 12.94 -20.17
CA GLY A 54 -6.34 13.91 -19.35
C GLY A 54 -5.15 13.31 -18.61
N ILE A 55 -4.66 12.12 -19.01
CA ILE A 55 -3.56 11.44 -18.32
C ILE A 55 -2.26 11.64 -19.10
N ARG A 56 -1.24 12.17 -18.43
CA ARG A 56 0.13 12.24 -18.96
C ARG A 56 0.84 10.94 -18.64
N LEU A 57 1.37 10.29 -19.68
CA LEU A 57 2.04 9.00 -19.59
C LEU A 57 3.37 9.00 -20.35
N PRO A 58 4.32 8.12 -20.00
CA PRO A 58 5.51 7.85 -20.80
C PRO A 58 5.18 7.23 -22.16
N ALA A 59 6.18 7.19 -23.05
CA ALA A 59 6.02 6.55 -24.35
C ALA A 59 5.67 5.07 -24.22
N GLY A 60 4.72 4.59 -25.02
CA GLY A 60 4.27 3.20 -25.03
C GLY A 60 3.16 2.86 -24.05
N PHE A 61 2.76 3.81 -23.19
CA PHE A 61 1.63 3.67 -22.28
C PHE A 61 0.36 4.31 -22.84
N SER A 62 -0.79 3.80 -22.43
CA SER A 62 -2.10 4.38 -22.75
C SER A 62 -3.07 4.23 -21.58
N SER A 63 -4.02 5.16 -21.45
CA SER A 63 -5.06 5.11 -20.43
C SER A 63 -6.44 4.76 -21.00
N ARG A 64 -7.32 4.23 -20.13
CA ARG A 64 -8.72 3.94 -20.41
C ARG A 64 -9.56 4.24 -19.17
N CYS A 65 -10.63 5.04 -19.30
CA CYS A 65 -11.68 5.10 -18.29
C CYS A 65 -12.50 3.79 -18.29
N ILE A 66 -12.50 3.08 -17.14
CA ILE A 66 -13.22 1.81 -16.97
C ILE A 66 -14.52 1.97 -16.19
N ALA A 67 -14.60 2.95 -15.29
CA ALA A 67 -15.80 3.26 -14.54
C ALA A 67 -15.85 4.74 -14.13
N ALA A 68 -17.06 5.27 -13.96
CA ALA A 68 -17.30 6.61 -13.45
C ALA A 68 -18.54 6.56 -12.57
N ALA A 69 -18.48 7.25 -11.43
CA ALA A 69 -19.54 7.28 -10.44
C ALA A 69 -20.92 7.55 -11.02
N GLY A 70 -21.92 6.82 -10.52
CA GLY A 70 -23.31 6.89 -10.95
C GLY A 70 -23.57 6.33 -12.36
N GLN A 71 -22.54 6.13 -13.19
CA GLN A 71 -22.68 5.52 -14.51
C GLN A 71 -22.70 4.00 -14.42
N ARG A 72 -23.42 3.37 -15.35
CA ARG A 72 -23.32 1.93 -15.55
C ARG A 72 -21.97 1.58 -16.17
N VAL A 73 -21.27 0.62 -15.59
CA VAL A 73 -19.93 0.20 -16.03
C VAL A 73 -19.99 -0.27 -17.49
N ARG A 74 -19.08 0.25 -18.32
CA ARG A 74 -19.11 0.03 -19.77
C ARG A 74 -18.47 -1.32 -20.13
N ARG A 75 -19.20 -2.17 -20.85
CA ARG A 75 -18.66 -3.43 -21.44
C ARG A 75 -18.13 -3.20 -22.85
N SER A 76 -18.87 -2.44 -23.64
CA SER A 76 -18.50 -2.04 -25.00
C SER A 76 -19.19 -0.72 -25.36
N PHE A 77 -19.00 -0.22 -26.58
CA PHE A 77 -19.64 1.02 -27.03
C PHE A 77 -21.18 0.98 -26.88
N TRP A 78 -21.81 -0.17 -27.15
CA TRP A 78 -23.26 -0.33 -27.13
C TRP A 78 -23.80 -1.04 -25.88
N ASN A 79 -22.92 -1.55 -25.00
CA ASN A 79 -23.33 -2.41 -23.89
C ASN A 79 -22.74 -1.96 -22.55
N ARG A 80 -23.55 -2.02 -21.49
CA ARG A 80 -23.20 -1.66 -20.12
C ARG A 80 -23.74 -2.69 -19.14
N THR A 81 -23.08 -2.85 -18.00
CA THR A 81 -23.59 -3.68 -16.89
C THR A 81 -24.87 -3.07 -16.32
N ALA A 82 -25.60 -3.83 -15.51
CA ALA A 82 -26.72 -3.28 -14.74
C ALA A 82 -26.26 -2.37 -13.58
N TYR A 83 -25.02 -2.58 -13.13
CA TYR A 83 -24.46 -1.97 -11.93
C TYR A 83 -23.94 -0.55 -12.17
N ARG A 84 -24.26 0.37 -11.26
CA ARG A 84 -23.75 1.75 -11.26
C ARG A 84 -22.53 1.83 -10.34
N TRP A 85 -21.46 2.44 -10.83
CA TRP A 85 -20.24 2.65 -10.04
C TRP A 85 -20.50 3.59 -8.87
N HIS A 86 -19.80 3.37 -7.75
CA HIS A 86 -19.97 4.14 -6.52
C HIS A 86 -19.30 5.53 -6.62
N SER A 87 -19.57 6.37 -5.61
CA SER A 87 -19.34 7.81 -5.67
C SER A 87 -17.88 8.23 -5.52
N TYR A 88 -17.18 7.70 -4.51
CA TYR A 88 -15.82 8.08 -4.15
C TYR A 88 -14.97 6.80 -4.11
N PRO A 89 -14.51 6.33 -5.28
CA PRO A 89 -13.69 5.14 -5.39
C PRO A 89 -12.34 5.36 -4.73
N ASP A 90 -12.00 4.44 -3.86
CA ASP A 90 -10.79 4.46 -3.05
C ASP A 90 -9.99 3.16 -3.23
N GLY A 91 -9.26 2.74 -2.20
CA GLY A 91 -8.41 1.56 -2.14
C GLY A 91 -8.96 0.38 -2.93
N GLY A 92 -8.07 -0.24 -3.68
CA GLY A 92 -8.41 -1.29 -4.62
C GLY A 92 -7.30 -2.31 -4.75
N ALA A 93 -7.69 -3.49 -5.21
CA ALA A 93 -6.78 -4.59 -5.50
C ALA A 93 -7.38 -5.45 -6.63
N THR A 94 -6.55 -6.28 -7.25
CA THR A 94 -7.01 -7.27 -8.22
C THR A 94 -6.84 -8.71 -7.71
N PHE A 95 -7.72 -9.58 -8.17
CA PHE A 95 -7.84 -10.96 -7.73
C PHE A 95 -7.98 -11.89 -8.94
N PRO A 96 -7.06 -12.85 -9.14
CA PRO A 96 -7.10 -13.75 -10.29
C PRO A 96 -8.32 -14.68 -10.24
N ALA A 97 -8.88 -14.98 -11.41
CA ALA A 97 -9.97 -15.93 -11.60
C ALA A 97 -9.48 -17.17 -12.37
N ASP A 98 -10.12 -18.32 -12.15
CA ASP A 98 -9.74 -19.61 -12.75
C ASP A 98 -9.81 -19.64 -14.29
N ASP A 99 -10.60 -18.74 -14.90
CA ASP A 99 -10.74 -18.64 -16.36
C ASP A 99 -9.68 -17.72 -17.02
N GLY A 100 -8.66 -17.30 -16.27
CA GLY A 100 -7.60 -16.40 -16.72
C GLY A 100 -7.98 -14.92 -16.69
N GLY A 101 -9.23 -14.58 -16.37
CA GLY A 101 -9.62 -13.21 -16.05
C GLY A 101 -9.27 -12.82 -14.60
N TRP A 102 -9.74 -11.65 -14.17
CA TRP A 102 -9.59 -11.20 -12.78
C TRP A 102 -10.79 -10.37 -12.32
N VAL A 103 -10.84 -10.08 -11.02
CA VAL A 103 -11.72 -9.09 -10.42
C VAL A 103 -10.88 -7.91 -9.95
N TYR A 104 -11.28 -6.69 -10.25
CA TYR A 104 -10.81 -5.49 -9.55
C TYR A 104 -11.85 -5.10 -8.51
N VAL A 105 -11.44 -4.90 -7.26
CA VAL A 105 -12.29 -4.34 -6.21
C VAL A 105 -11.90 -2.88 -5.97
N SER A 106 -12.86 -2.10 -5.50
CA SER A 106 -12.63 -0.72 -5.09
C SER A 106 -13.59 -0.35 -3.97
N ASN A 107 -13.01 0.18 -2.90
CA ASN A 107 -13.74 0.76 -1.79
C ASN A 107 -14.50 2.02 -2.23
N SER A 108 -15.56 2.34 -1.50
CA SER A 108 -16.26 3.62 -1.62
C SER A 108 -16.13 4.39 -0.31
N GLU A 109 -15.37 5.47 -0.35
CA GLU A 109 -15.12 6.34 0.79
C GLU A 109 -16.29 7.32 1.00
N THR A 110 -17.43 6.76 1.40
CA THR A 110 -18.62 7.54 1.72
C THR A 110 -19.41 6.89 2.82
N ILE A 111 -20.36 7.63 3.40
CA ILE A 111 -21.22 7.08 4.43
C ILE A 111 -22.12 5.97 3.87
N SER A 112 -22.47 5.02 4.71
CA SER A 112 -23.29 3.84 4.37
C SER A 112 -24.58 4.21 3.62
N LEU A 113 -25.26 5.29 4.03
CA LEU A 113 -26.48 5.78 3.41
C LEU A 113 -26.30 6.22 1.94
N LEU A 114 -25.10 6.69 1.58
CA LEU A 114 -24.74 7.14 0.23
C LEU A 114 -24.02 6.05 -0.58
N GLY A 115 -23.94 4.84 -0.05
CA GLY A 115 -23.38 3.69 -0.74
C GLY A 115 -21.94 3.37 -0.34
N GLY A 116 -21.50 3.68 0.88
CA GLY A 116 -20.26 3.13 1.44
C GLY A 116 -20.18 1.59 1.33
N GLY A 117 -18.96 1.07 1.33
CA GLY A 117 -18.65 -0.36 1.11
C GLY A 117 -17.71 -0.60 -0.06
N VAL A 118 -17.84 -1.76 -0.72
CA VAL A 118 -16.89 -2.20 -1.75
C VAL A 118 -17.60 -2.73 -2.98
N SER A 119 -17.23 -2.22 -4.15
CA SER A 119 -17.69 -2.71 -5.45
C SER A 119 -16.60 -3.48 -6.17
N ALA A 120 -17.02 -4.27 -7.16
CA ALA A 120 -16.13 -5.09 -7.97
C ALA A 120 -16.45 -4.95 -9.47
N ILE A 121 -15.41 -5.03 -10.30
CA ILE A 121 -15.48 -5.18 -11.76
C ILE A 121 -14.81 -6.50 -12.13
N ARG A 122 -15.55 -7.39 -12.79
CA ARG A 122 -15.06 -8.66 -13.33
C ARG A 122 -14.58 -8.45 -14.76
N PHE A 123 -13.36 -8.87 -15.06
CA PHE A 123 -12.74 -8.79 -16.39
C PHE A 123 -12.53 -10.15 -17.04
N HIS A 124 -12.72 -10.27 -18.34
CA HIS A 124 -12.21 -11.41 -19.09
C HIS A 124 -10.68 -11.38 -19.16
N ALA A 125 -10.05 -12.50 -19.57
CA ALA A 125 -8.60 -12.61 -19.70
C ALA A 125 -7.97 -11.58 -20.66
N ASP A 126 -8.74 -11.05 -21.61
CA ASP A 126 -8.31 -9.99 -22.54
C ASP A 126 -8.43 -8.57 -21.96
N GLY A 127 -8.92 -8.42 -20.72
CA GLY A 127 -9.17 -7.13 -20.07
C GLY A 127 -10.46 -6.43 -20.50
N SER A 128 -11.35 -7.10 -21.23
CA SER A 128 -12.71 -6.60 -21.45
C SER A 128 -13.59 -6.81 -20.21
N VAL A 129 -14.48 -5.85 -19.92
CA VAL A 129 -15.36 -5.93 -18.75
C VAL A 129 -16.43 -7.00 -18.97
N ASN A 130 -16.44 -8.01 -18.11
CA ASN A 130 -17.47 -9.04 -18.04
C ASN A 130 -18.67 -8.57 -17.21
N ASP A 131 -18.46 -8.12 -15.97
CA ASP A 131 -19.55 -7.69 -15.09
C ASP A 131 -19.10 -6.69 -14.02
N ALA A 132 -20.05 -6.11 -13.28
CA ALA A 132 -19.76 -5.32 -12.08
C ALA A 132 -20.86 -5.50 -11.04
N TYR A 133 -20.51 -5.48 -9.76
CA TYR A 133 -21.41 -5.78 -8.65
C TYR A 133 -20.89 -5.22 -7.32
N ARG A 134 -21.69 -5.38 -6.25
CA ARG A 134 -21.30 -4.99 -4.89
C ARG A 134 -20.90 -6.22 -4.07
N ILE A 135 -19.83 -6.12 -3.28
CA ILE A 135 -19.36 -7.18 -2.38
C ILE A 135 -19.43 -6.79 -0.89
N LEU A 136 -19.49 -5.49 -0.58
CA LEU A 136 -19.75 -4.98 0.78
C LEU A 136 -20.69 -3.77 0.74
N GLY A 137 -21.61 -3.68 1.68
CA GLY A 137 -22.44 -2.50 1.90
C GLY A 137 -22.81 -2.37 3.36
N GLY A 138 -23.32 -1.21 3.76
CA GLY A 138 -23.69 -0.97 5.16
C GLY A 138 -22.56 -0.40 6.02
N THR A 139 -21.40 -0.12 5.42
CA THR A 139 -20.18 0.40 6.07
C THR A 139 -19.91 1.85 5.68
N ASN A 140 -19.07 2.55 6.44
CA ASN A 140 -18.84 3.98 6.30
C ASN A 140 -17.37 4.27 6.04
N LEU A 141 -17.12 5.26 5.17
CA LEU A 141 -15.79 5.79 4.87
C LEU A 141 -14.78 4.65 4.68
N ASN A 142 -15.12 3.75 3.76
CA ASN A 142 -14.19 2.68 3.41
C ASN A 142 -13.04 3.34 2.64
N CYS A 143 -11.89 3.54 3.29
CA CYS A 143 -10.73 4.19 2.70
C CYS A 143 -9.90 3.16 1.91
N ALA A 144 -8.70 2.82 2.35
CA ALA A 144 -7.89 1.77 1.74
C ALA A 144 -8.20 0.35 2.26
N GLY A 145 -7.19 -0.50 2.29
CA GLY A 145 -7.35 -1.91 2.60
C GLY A 145 -6.16 -2.75 2.20
N GLY A 146 -6.37 -4.05 2.05
CA GLY A 146 -5.32 -5.00 1.71
C GLY A 146 -5.81 -6.28 1.04
N PRO A 147 -5.15 -6.76 -0.03
CA PRO A 147 -5.40 -8.10 -0.54
C PRO A 147 -4.80 -9.15 0.40
N THR A 148 -5.51 -10.27 0.57
CA THR A 148 -4.97 -11.44 1.26
C THR A 148 -4.38 -12.44 0.27
N PRO A 149 -3.36 -13.24 0.67
CA PRO A 149 -2.85 -14.35 -0.15
C PRO A 149 -3.89 -15.42 -0.48
N TRP A 150 -5.02 -15.46 0.24
CA TRP A 150 -6.12 -16.40 0.02
C TRP A 150 -7.30 -15.78 -0.74
N ASN A 151 -7.02 -14.77 -1.56
CA ASN A 151 -7.94 -14.23 -2.56
C ASN A 151 -9.16 -13.53 -1.95
N THR A 152 -8.99 -12.86 -0.81
CA THR A 152 -9.99 -11.98 -0.19
C THR A 152 -9.49 -10.55 -0.05
N TRP A 153 -10.41 -9.60 0.09
CA TRP A 153 -10.11 -8.18 0.28
C TRP A 153 -10.43 -7.75 1.72
N LEU A 154 -9.48 -7.13 2.41
CA LEU A 154 -9.69 -6.49 3.70
C LEU A 154 -9.99 -5.01 3.48
N SER A 155 -11.26 -4.61 3.62
CA SER A 155 -11.67 -3.20 3.53
C SER A 155 -11.67 -2.55 4.90
N CYS A 156 -11.14 -1.34 5.00
CA CYS A 156 -10.98 -0.59 6.25
C CYS A 156 -12.01 0.54 6.36
N GLU A 157 -12.77 0.61 7.47
CA GLU A 157 -13.52 1.83 7.80
C GLU A 157 -12.57 2.84 8.49
N GLU A 158 -12.44 4.04 7.91
CA GLU A 158 -11.58 5.12 8.39
C GLU A 158 -12.42 6.11 9.23
N ILE A 159 -12.92 5.60 10.36
CA ILE A 159 -13.71 6.35 11.34
C ILE A 159 -13.28 5.98 12.76
N ASP A 160 -13.68 6.79 13.74
CA ASP A 160 -13.57 6.39 15.14
C ASP A 160 -14.27 5.03 15.35
N PHE A 161 -13.57 4.10 16.00
CA PHE A 161 -14.00 2.71 16.16
C PHE A 161 -14.28 1.97 14.83
N GLY A 162 -13.60 2.39 13.76
CA GLY A 162 -13.60 1.75 12.46
C GLY A 162 -13.17 0.28 12.53
N ARG A 163 -13.64 -0.50 11.56
CA ARG A 163 -13.49 -1.96 11.55
C ARG A 163 -12.95 -2.41 10.20
N VAL A 164 -12.24 -3.53 10.23
CA VAL A 164 -11.83 -4.23 9.02
C VAL A 164 -12.89 -5.27 8.62
N TYR A 165 -13.21 -5.33 7.34
CA TYR A 165 -14.14 -6.28 6.74
C TYR A 165 -13.44 -7.14 5.69
N GLU A 166 -13.44 -8.44 5.88
CA GLU A 166 -13.00 -9.39 4.87
C GLU A 166 -14.13 -9.67 3.87
N CYS A 167 -13.88 -9.35 2.61
CA CYS A 167 -14.81 -9.44 1.50
C CYS A 167 -14.37 -10.53 0.51
N ASP A 168 -15.32 -11.27 -0.04
CA ASP A 168 -15.09 -12.14 -1.19
C ASP A 168 -15.19 -11.33 -2.50
N PRO A 169 -14.09 -11.16 -3.26
CA PRO A 169 -14.09 -10.41 -4.52
C PRO A 169 -15.07 -10.97 -5.56
N PHE A 170 -15.40 -12.25 -5.49
CA PHE A 170 -16.32 -12.91 -6.41
C PHE A 170 -17.79 -12.80 -5.97
N GLY A 171 -18.06 -12.21 -4.81
CA GLY A 171 -19.42 -11.98 -4.29
C GLY A 171 -20.22 -13.25 -4.00
N LYS A 172 -19.55 -14.39 -3.78
CA LYS A 172 -20.19 -15.67 -3.45
C LYS A 172 -20.45 -15.80 -1.95
N GLN A 173 -19.58 -15.21 -1.14
CA GLN A 173 -19.70 -15.20 0.32
C GLN A 173 -19.99 -13.78 0.84
N PRO A 174 -20.78 -13.64 1.92
CA PRO A 174 -20.97 -12.35 2.56
C PRO A 174 -19.67 -11.88 3.21
N ALA A 175 -19.48 -10.56 3.25
CA ALA A 175 -18.37 -9.97 3.97
C ALA A 175 -18.47 -10.23 5.48
N GLN A 176 -17.30 -10.36 6.13
CA GLN A 176 -17.16 -10.67 7.55
C GLN A 176 -16.36 -9.60 8.25
N VAL A 177 -16.89 -9.04 9.34
CA VAL A 177 -16.14 -8.15 10.21
C VAL A 177 -15.03 -8.94 10.92
N ARG A 178 -13.85 -8.33 11.10
CA ARG A 178 -12.68 -8.93 11.78
C ARG A 178 -12.29 -8.11 13.03
N PRO A 179 -13.02 -8.26 14.16
CA PRO A 179 -12.79 -7.42 15.33
C PRO A 179 -11.40 -7.56 15.96
N ALA A 180 -10.77 -8.73 15.81
CA ALA A 180 -9.43 -8.99 16.36
C ALA A 180 -8.35 -8.09 15.75
N LEU A 181 -8.60 -7.49 14.57
CA LEU A 181 -7.74 -6.50 13.95
C LEU A 181 -7.82 -5.11 14.60
N GLY A 182 -8.73 -4.93 15.55
CA GLY A 182 -8.86 -3.73 16.38
C GLY A 182 -9.83 -2.68 15.87
N PHE A 183 -10.19 -1.72 16.73
CA PHE A 183 -11.10 -0.62 16.45
C PHE A 183 -10.38 0.73 16.51
N PHE A 184 -10.21 1.37 15.36
CA PHE A 184 -9.55 2.67 15.17
C PHE A 184 -9.81 3.16 13.74
N LYS A 185 -9.26 4.32 13.35
CA LYS A 185 -9.33 4.82 11.97
C LYS A 185 -8.37 4.03 11.09
N HIS A 186 -8.81 2.87 10.62
CA HIS A 186 -7.99 2.02 9.78
C HIS A 186 -7.82 2.67 8.41
N GLU A 187 -6.57 2.80 7.97
CA GLU A 187 -6.31 3.12 6.58
C GLU A 187 -6.17 1.84 5.76
N ALA A 188 -5.09 1.09 5.96
CA ALA A 188 -4.75 -0.06 5.13
C ALA A 188 -4.24 -1.24 5.96
N VAL A 189 -4.20 -2.41 5.30
CA VAL A 189 -3.70 -3.65 5.89
C VAL A 189 -2.73 -4.33 4.93
N ALA A 190 -1.58 -4.77 5.40
CA ALA A 190 -0.67 -5.61 4.64
C ALA A 190 -0.53 -6.98 5.31
N VAL A 191 -0.57 -8.05 4.51
CA VAL A 191 -0.37 -9.42 5.00
C VAL A 191 1.06 -9.86 4.72
N ASP A 192 1.82 -10.15 5.77
CA ASP A 192 3.11 -10.83 5.69
C ASP A 192 2.85 -12.35 5.72
N ASP A 193 2.94 -12.97 4.55
CA ASP A 193 2.73 -14.40 4.38
C ASP A 193 3.91 -15.26 4.84
N GLN A 194 5.12 -14.68 4.92
CA GLN A 194 6.32 -15.34 5.42
C GLN A 194 6.22 -15.58 6.94
N PHE A 195 5.82 -14.56 7.70
CA PHE A 195 5.69 -14.65 9.16
C PHE A 195 4.25 -14.88 9.64
N ALA A 196 3.28 -14.97 8.71
CA ALA A 196 1.88 -15.20 9.00
C ALA A 196 1.28 -14.11 9.92
N MET A 197 1.54 -12.84 9.60
CA MET A 197 1.12 -11.68 10.38
C MET A 197 0.47 -10.62 9.49
N LEU A 198 -0.24 -9.67 10.10
CA LEU A 198 -0.81 -8.52 9.42
C LEU A 198 -0.25 -7.24 10.02
N TYR A 199 -0.09 -6.19 9.20
CA TYR A 199 0.34 -4.86 9.61
C TYR A 199 -0.73 -3.86 9.22
N LEU A 200 -1.04 -2.90 10.11
CA LEU A 200 -2.13 -1.96 9.91
C LEU A 200 -1.68 -0.54 10.24
N THR A 201 -2.15 0.41 9.45
CA THR A 201 -1.93 1.85 9.64
C THR A 201 -3.18 2.53 10.19
N GLU A 202 -2.97 3.58 10.97
CA GLU A 202 -4.02 4.44 11.50
C GLU A 202 -3.84 5.87 11.01
N ASP A 203 -4.87 6.40 10.36
CA ASP A 203 -4.89 7.78 9.90
C ASP A 203 -5.32 8.73 11.03
N GLU A 204 -4.34 9.11 11.84
CA GLU A 204 -4.41 10.22 12.76
C GLU A 204 -3.07 10.94 12.79
N SER A 205 -3.07 12.23 13.13
CA SER A 205 -1.83 13.00 13.29
C SER A 205 -0.88 12.44 14.37
N ASP A 206 -1.44 11.67 15.31
CA ASP A 206 -0.74 10.85 16.28
C ASP A 206 -1.15 9.38 16.17
N GLY A 207 -1.33 8.88 14.95
CA GLY A 207 -1.66 7.49 14.67
C GLY A 207 -0.54 6.53 15.06
N ARG A 208 -0.81 5.23 14.94
CA ARG A 208 0.15 4.17 15.25
C ARG A 208 0.29 3.18 14.10
N LEU A 209 1.44 2.51 14.09
CA LEU A 209 1.65 1.30 13.30
C LEU A 209 1.35 0.08 14.17
N TYR A 210 0.46 -0.79 13.67
CA TYR A 210 0.01 -1.99 14.37
C TYR A 210 0.51 -3.26 13.67
N ARG A 211 0.60 -4.34 14.46
CA ARG A 211 0.86 -5.71 13.98
C ARG A 211 -0.12 -6.66 14.63
N PHE A 212 -0.82 -7.47 13.84
CA PHE A 212 -1.67 -8.53 14.32
C PHE A 212 -1.02 -9.90 14.10
N ILE A 213 -0.98 -10.71 15.17
CA ILE A 213 -0.51 -12.09 15.15
C ILE A 213 -1.72 -13.01 15.32
N PRO A 214 -2.18 -13.68 14.24
CA PRO A 214 -3.23 -14.69 14.32
C PRO A 214 -2.92 -15.79 15.33
N ALA A 215 -3.92 -16.25 16.07
CA ALA A 215 -3.78 -17.38 17.00
C ALA A 215 -3.52 -18.72 16.29
N GLY A 216 -3.74 -18.77 14.97
CA GLY A 216 -3.45 -19.94 14.15
C GLY A 216 -3.96 -19.80 12.73
N GLN A 217 -4.12 -20.94 12.07
CA GLN A 217 -4.61 -21.05 10.69
C GLN A 217 -5.81 -21.99 10.63
N HIS A 218 -6.70 -21.73 9.68
CA HIS A 218 -7.73 -22.68 9.28
C HIS A 218 -7.11 -23.90 8.56
N ARG A 219 -7.90 -24.97 8.40
CA ARG A 219 -7.44 -26.22 7.78
C ARG A 219 -7.00 -26.08 6.31
N ASP A 220 -7.49 -25.04 5.65
CA ASP A 220 -7.16 -24.69 4.27
C ASP A 220 -5.92 -23.78 4.15
N GLY A 221 -5.22 -23.52 5.27
CA GLY A 221 -4.00 -22.71 5.32
C GLY A 221 -4.23 -21.21 5.49
N ARG A 222 -5.49 -20.73 5.48
CA ARG A 222 -5.81 -19.32 5.69
C ARG A 222 -5.53 -18.90 7.13
N LEU A 223 -5.01 -17.70 7.34
CA LEU A 223 -4.82 -17.15 8.69
C LEU A 223 -6.18 -17.00 9.38
N ASN A 224 -6.24 -17.34 10.68
CA ASN A 224 -7.43 -17.11 11.49
C ASN A 224 -7.50 -15.65 11.91
N LEU A 225 -8.34 -14.86 11.26
CA LEU A 225 -8.52 -13.45 11.57
C LEU A 225 -9.55 -13.19 12.69
N ASP A 226 -10.13 -14.23 13.28
CA ASP A 226 -11.13 -14.11 14.34
C ASP A 226 -10.51 -14.05 15.75
N ASP A 227 -9.26 -14.50 15.90
CA ASP A 227 -8.57 -14.59 17.20
C ASP A 227 -7.05 -14.43 17.02
N GLY A 228 -6.41 -13.73 17.96
CA GLY A 228 -5.00 -13.38 17.89
C GLY A 228 -4.62 -12.25 18.84
N ILE A 229 -3.39 -11.74 18.68
CA ILE A 229 -2.84 -10.66 19.48
C ILE A 229 -2.60 -9.46 18.58
N LEU A 230 -3.26 -8.34 18.87
CA LEU A 230 -2.93 -7.05 18.28
C LEU A 230 -1.81 -6.40 19.09
N GLN A 231 -0.82 -5.89 18.40
CA GLN A 231 0.35 -5.22 18.97
C GLN A 231 0.54 -3.86 18.32
N VAL A 232 1.23 -2.96 19.02
CA VAL A 232 1.58 -1.62 18.55
C VAL A 232 3.09 -1.42 18.55
N ALA A 233 3.61 -0.70 17.55
CA ALA A 233 5.03 -0.43 17.40
C ALA A 233 5.56 0.57 18.45
N ALA A 234 6.73 0.29 19.00
CA ALA A 234 7.60 1.23 19.70
C ALA A 234 8.98 1.18 19.06
N VAL A 235 9.40 2.30 18.47
CA VAL A 235 10.61 2.45 17.67
C VAL A 235 11.65 3.21 18.47
N ASP A 236 12.86 2.68 18.57
CA ASP A 236 13.98 3.36 19.22
C ASP A 236 14.73 4.35 18.30
N GLU A 237 15.71 5.06 18.84
CA GLU A 237 16.52 6.04 18.11
C GLU A 237 17.36 5.43 16.97
N GLN A 238 17.56 4.11 16.97
CA GLN A 238 18.28 3.37 15.93
C GLN A 238 17.33 2.76 14.89
N GLY A 239 16.02 2.95 15.05
CA GLY A 239 14.99 2.41 14.17
C GLY A 239 14.58 0.97 14.51
N PHE A 240 15.06 0.37 15.59
CA PHE A 240 14.58 -0.97 15.97
C PHE A 240 13.16 -0.90 16.52
N VAL A 241 12.31 -1.80 16.05
CA VAL A 241 10.91 -1.89 16.41
C VAL A 241 10.71 -2.98 17.47
N SER A 242 10.23 -2.56 18.64
CA SER A 242 9.65 -3.44 19.64
C SER A 242 8.13 -3.43 19.50
N TRP A 243 7.50 -4.60 19.56
CA TRP A 243 6.05 -4.73 19.46
C TRP A 243 5.45 -4.96 20.84
N LEU A 244 4.47 -4.14 21.19
CA LEU A 244 3.84 -4.14 22.51
C LEU A 244 2.43 -4.71 22.40
N ASP A 245 2.11 -5.72 23.21
CA ASP A 245 0.78 -6.32 23.27
C ASP A 245 -0.26 -5.27 23.68
N LEU A 246 -1.23 -5.03 22.80
CA LEU A 246 -2.30 -4.08 23.04
C LEU A 246 -3.33 -4.71 24.01
N PRO A 247 -3.61 -4.09 25.17
CA PRO A 247 -4.48 -4.70 26.17
C PRO A 247 -5.93 -4.90 25.73
N ASN A 248 -6.51 -3.94 25.00
CA ASN A 248 -7.88 -4.00 24.51
C ASN A 248 -7.95 -3.52 23.05
N PRO A 249 -7.99 -4.43 22.05
CA PRO A 249 -8.09 -4.05 20.64
C PRO A 249 -9.46 -3.48 20.27
N THR A 250 -10.51 -3.74 21.05
CA THR A 250 -11.89 -3.35 20.73
C THR A 250 -12.48 -2.50 21.86
N PRO A 251 -11.91 -1.33 22.17
CA PRO A 251 -12.43 -0.49 23.24
C PRO A 251 -13.86 -0.02 22.92
N SER A 252 -14.68 0.06 23.96
CA SER A 252 -15.98 0.72 23.91
C SER A 252 -15.82 2.25 24.04
N LEU A 253 -16.91 2.99 23.79
CA LEU A 253 -16.94 4.46 23.83
C LEU A 253 -16.48 5.11 25.14
N LEU A 254 -16.48 4.36 26.25
CA LEU A 254 -16.09 4.86 27.58
C LEU A 254 -14.70 4.36 28.02
N GLU A 255 -14.03 3.57 27.18
CA GLU A 255 -12.70 3.03 27.43
C GLU A 255 -11.63 3.81 26.68
N THR A 256 -10.37 3.62 27.07
CA THR A 256 -9.23 4.27 26.42
C THR A 256 -9.14 3.84 24.95
N PRO A 257 -9.11 4.77 23.99
CA PRO A 257 -8.96 4.47 22.57
C PRO A 257 -7.71 3.63 22.29
N THR A 258 -7.76 2.80 21.25
CA THR A 258 -6.69 1.86 20.86
C THR A 258 -5.30 2.51 20.85
N ARG A 259 -5.14 3.69 20.22
CA ARG A 259 -3.86 4.41 20.12
C ARG A 259 -3.30 4.94 21.45
N GLU A 260 -4.15 5.13 22.46
CA GLU A 260 -3.79 5.80 23.72
C GLU A 260 -3.46 4.82 24.86
N GLN A 261 -3.69 3.51 24.68
CA GLN A 261 -3.52 2.52 25.75
C GLN A 261 -2.06 2.29 26.17
N LEU A 262 -1.11 2.57 25.29
CA LEU A 262 0.32 2.34 25.51
C LEU A 262 1.11 3.61 25.15
N PRO A 263 1.27 4.56 26.10
CA PRO A 263 1.94 5.85 25.84
C PRO A 263 3.39 5.76 25.34
N GLN A 264 4.05 4.62 25.56
CA GLN A 264 5.41 4.35 25.08
C GLN A 264 5.48 3.91 23.60
N SER A 265 4.33 3.72 22.93
CA SER A 265 4.28 3.44 21.49
C SER A 265 4.66 4.66 20.66
N THR A 266 5.16 4.42 19.45
CA THR A 266 5.64 5.49 18.56
C THR A 266 4.53 6.05 17.71
N ALA A 267 4.39 7.38 17.71
CA ALA A 267 3.46 8.09 16.85
C ALA A 267 3.95 8.22 15.41
N PHE A 268 3.03 8.05 14.46
CA PHE A 268 3.20 8.28 13.03
C PHE A 268 2.16 9.31 12.58
N ASN A 269 2.56 10.29 11.78
CA ASN A 269 1.72 11.45 11.46
C ASN A 269 0.87 11.19 10.21
N GLY A 270 -0.34 10.66 10.42
CA GLY A 270 -1.31 10.28 9.38
C GLY A 270 -0.82 9.07 8.60
N GLY A 271 -0.88 7.88 9.20
CA GLY A 271 -0.39 6.66 8.57
C GLY A 271 -1.34 6.23 7.46
N GLU A 272 -0.85 6.25 6.20
CA GLU A 272 -1.68 6.01 5.03
C GLU A 272 -1.54 4.57 4.48
N GLY A 273 -1.47 4.39 3.15
CA GLY A 273 -1.35 3.09 2.49
C GLY A 273 -0.17 2.24 3.02
N ILE A 274 -0.38 0.92 3.12
CA ILE A 274 0.62 -0.05 3.56
C ILE A 274 0.68 -1.26 2.62
N TRP A 275 1.88 -1.76 2.33
CA TRP A 275 2.08 -2.90 1.43
C TRP A 275 3.21 -3.81 1.89
N TYR A 276 3.01 -5.12 1.73
CA TYR A 276 4.04 -6.13 1.97
C TYR A 276 4.67 -6.60 0.67
N SER A 277 6.00 -6.66 0.62
CA SER A 277 6.74 -7.27 -0.49
C SER A 277 8.08 -7.82 -0.01
N GLN A 278 8.30 -9.13 -0.22
CA GLN A 278 9.60 -9.79 -0.04
C GLN A 278 10.25 -9.56 1.35
N GLY A 279 9.48 -9.72 2.42
CA GLY A 279 9.96 -9.51 3.79
C GLY A 279 10.02 -8.06 4.24
N GLN A 280 9.59 -7.11 3.39
CA GLN A 280 9.54 -5.70 3.70
C GLN A 280 8.10 -5.21 3.78
N ILE A 281 7.83 -4.33 4.74
CA ILE A 281 6.61 -3.54 4.82
C ILE A 281 6.95 -2.11 4.39
N TYR A 282 6.15 -1.55 3.49
CA TYR A 282 6.23 -0.17 3.06
C TYR A 282 4.95 0.54 3.49
N PHE A 283 5.06 1.71 4.11
CA PHE A 283 3.90 2.53 4.42
C PHE A 283 4.22 4.02 4.37
N THR A 284 3.21 4.85 4.29
CA THR A 284 3.30 6.30 4.13
C THR A 284 2.84 7.03 5.37
N THR A 285 3.36 8.24 5.58
CA THR A 285 2.81 9.19 6.54
C THR A 285 2.57 10.53 5.86
N LYS A 286 1.29 10.90 5.67
CA LYS A 286 0.92 12.09 4.90
C LYS A 286 1.35 13.39 5.57
N GLY A 287 1.30 13.44 6.90
CA GLY A 287 1.55 14.65 7.65
C GLY A 287 3.01 15.11 7.64
N ASP A 288 3.96 14.23 7.30
CA ASP A 288 5.38 14.57 7.13
C ASP A 288 5.97 14.17 5.76
N ASN A 289 5.14 13.68 4.83
CA ASN A 289 5.51 13.30 3.47
C ASN A 289 6.64 12.27 3.41
N ARG A 290 6.52 11.22 4.23
CA ARG A 290 7.48 10.12 4.28
C ARG A 290 6.93 8.83 3.73
N VAL A 291 7.86 8.06 3.15
CA VAL A 291 7.68 6.64 2.87
C VAL A 291 8.64 5.88 3.76
N TRP A 292 8.09 4.99 4.56
CA TRP A 292 8.80 4.14 5.50
C TRP A 292 9.04 2.77 4.91
N GLN A 293 10.11 2.13 5.35
CA GLN A 293 10.42 0.73 5.07
C GLN A 293 10.76 0.02 6.37
N LEU A 294 9.99 -1.02 6.69
CA LEU A 294 10.24 -1.93 7.80
C LEU A 294 10.72 -3.28 7.25
N ASP A 295 11.93 -3.68 7.65
CA ASP A 295 12.40 -5.06 7.47
C ASP A 295 11.77 -5.95 8.54
N THR A 296 10.93 -6.91 8.15
CA THR A 296 10.18 -7.75 9.08
C THR A 296 11.05 -8.84 9.74
N ASN A 297 12.18 -9.21 9.11
CA ASN A 297 13.15 -10.15 9.69
C ASN A 297 13.98 -9.48 10.79
N LEU A 298 14.43 -8.26 10.55
CA LEU A 298 15.28 -7.50 11.47
C LEU A 298 14.49 -6.67 12.48
N ASN A 299 13.17 -6.49 12.26
CA ASN A 299 12.35 -5.49 12.95
C ASN A 299 13.05 -4.12 12.96
N GLN A 300 13.51 -3.69 11.79
CA GLN A 300 14.22 -2.43 11.64
C GLN A 300 13.44 -1.52 10.69
N LEU A 301 13.04 -0.37 11.20
CA LEU A 301 12.37 0.69 10.47
C LEU A 301 13.39 1.71 9.96
N SER A 302 13.22 2.11 8.71
CA SER A 302 14.02 3.13 8.05
C SER A 302 13.13 4.00 7.18
N VAL A 303 13.63 5.18 6.82
CA VAL A 303 12.97 6.10 5.89
C VAL A 303 13.46 5.77 4.49
N LEU A 304 12.55 5.34 3.62
CA LEU A 304 12.83 5.12 2.19
C LEU A 304 12.86 6.44 1.43
N TYR A 305 11.94 7.34 1.76
CA TYR A 305 11.84 8.67 1.17
C TYR A 305 11.32 9.68 2.18
N ASP A 306 11.88 10.89 2.16
CA ASP A 306 11.44 12.04 2.96
C ASP A 306 11.52 13.30 2.11
N ALA A 307 10.35 13.87 1.78
CA ALA A 307 10.26 15.06 0.95
C ALA A 307 11.03 16.27 1.52
N ALA A 308 11.17 16.37 2.85
CA ALA A 308 11.89 17.48 3.48
C ALA A 308 13.41 17.42 3.25
N THR A 309 13.95 16.24 2.92
CA THR A 309 15.39 16.02 2.71
C THR A 309 15.76 15.62 1.28
N ALA A 310 14.78 15.26 0.45
CA ALA A 310 14.98 14.89 -0.93
C ALA A 310 15.62 16.03 -1.73
N ALA A 311 16.64 15.70 -2.52
CA ALA A 311 17.32 16.68 -3.39
C ALA A 311 16.37 17.26 -4.45
N ASN A 312 15.38 16.47 -4.86
CA ASN A 312 14.28 16.88 -5.71
C ASN A 312 12.98 16.35 -5.09
N PRO A 313 12.25 17.16 -4.30
CA PRO A 313 11.05 16.72 -3.58
C PRO A 313 9.84 16.63 -4.54
N LEU A 314 9.94 15.74 -5.51
CA LEU A 314 8.93 15.55 -6.56
C LEU A 314 7.67 14.87 -6.02
N LEU A 315 7.82 13.96 -5.05
CA LEU A 315 6.72 13.26 -4.42
C LEU A 315 6.29 13.99 -3.14
N THR A 316 5.05 14.43 -3.10
CA THR A 316 4.39 15.04 -1.93
C THR A 316 2.92 14.65 -1.88
N GLY A 317 2.23 14.88 -0.77
CA GLY A 317 0.88 14.37 -0.57
C GLY A 317 0.86 12.84 -0.55
N VAL A 318 1.88 12.21 0.04
CA VAL A 318 1.96 10.73 0.02
C VAL A 318 0.76 10.12 0.72
N ASP A 319 0.09 9.21 0.03
CA ASP A 319 -1.04 8.45 0.57
C ASP A 319 -0.90 6.99 0.14
N ASN A 320 -1.68 6.52 -0.84
CA ASN A 320 -1.81 5.09 -1.09
C ASN A 320 -0.58 4.56 -1.84
N LEU A 321 -0.25 3.28 -1.66
CA LEU A 321 0.89 2.69 -2.37
C LEU A 321 0.68 1.22 -2.74
N THR A 322 1.38 0.80 -3.79
CA THR A 322 1.54 -0.60 -4.19
C THR A 322 3.00 -0.85 -4.55
N VAL A 323 3.44 -2.10 -4.47
CA VAL A 323 4.79 -2.48 -4.90
C VAL A 323 4.70 -3.34 -6.16
N SER A 324 5.50 -3.01 -7.18
CA SER A 324 5.62 -3.84 -8.38
C SER A 324 6.33 -5.16 -8.04
N SER A 325 6.17 -6.21 -8.83
CA SER A 325 6.93 -7.45 -8.60
C SER A 325 8.45 -7.29 -8.81
N GLY A 326 8.89 -6.21 -9.47
CA GLY A 326 10.29 -5.79 -9.52
C GLY A 326 10.81 -5.16 -8.22
N GLY A 327 9.92 -4.86 -7.27
CA GLY A 327 10.22 -4.23 -5.99
C GLY A 327 10.26 -2.70 -6.04
N ASP A 328 9.77 -2.08 -7.12
CA ASP A 328 9.61 -0.62 -7.15
C ASP A 328 8.34 -0.24 -6.40
N VAL A 329 8.43 0.79 -5.55
CA VAL A 329 7.31 1.29 -4.76
C VAL A 329 6.60 2.38 -5.54
N LEU A 330 5.32 2.21 -5.84
CA LEU A 330 4.49 3.19 -6.52
C LEU A 330 3.62 3.88 -5.48
N VAL A 331 3.83 5.18 -5.28
CA VAL A 331 3.12 5.99 -4.30
C VAL A 331 2.18 6.93 -5.05
N ALA A 332 0.91 6.88 -4.67
CA ALA A 332 -0.12 7.78 -5.15
C ALA A 332 -0.14 9.05 -4.29
N GLU A 333 -0.45 10.17 -4.94
CA GLU A 333 -0.58 11.46 -4.28
C GLU A 333 -2.05 11.78 -3.95
N ASP A 334 -2.32 12.07 -2.68
CA ASP A 334 -3.45 12.87 -2.19
C ASP A 334 -2.96 14.29 -1.90
N GLY A 335 -3.30 15.20 -2.82
CA GLY A 335 -2.61 16.47 -2.98
C GLY A 335 -1.42 16.36 -3.93
N GLY A 336 -0.41 17.22 -3.76
CA GLY A 336 0.74 17.26 -4.66
C GLY A 336 0.38 17.64 -6.10
N ASP A 337 0.94 16.91 -7.06
CA ASP A 337 0.82 17.17 -8.49
C ASP A 337 -0.17 16.20 -9.19
N MET A 338 -0.97 15.44 -8.43
CA MET A 338 -1.86 14.37 -8.93
C MET A 338 -1.09 13.31 -9.72
N GLN A 339 -0.07 12.73 -9.11
CA GLN A 339 0.82 11.74 -9.72
C GLN A 339 0.76 10.37 -9.03
N ILE A 340 1.19 9.34 -9.78
CA ILE A 340 1.77 8.16 -9.16
C ILE A 340 3.27 8.26 -9.41
N VAL A 341 4.04 8.29 -8.32
CA VAL A 341 5.50 8.41 -8.36
C VAL A 341 6.13 7.09 -7.96
N VAL A 342 7.12 6.67 -8.73
CA VAL A 342 7.91 5.47 -8.48
C VAL A 342 9.09 5.84 -7.61
N ILE A 343 9.35 5.06 -6.57
CA ILE A 343 10.60 5.01 -5.82
C ILE A 343 11.24 3.65 -6.09
N ASP A 344 12.44 3.65 -6.67
CA ASP A 344 13.16 2.41 -6.92
C ASP A 344 14.06 1.99 -5.75
N ALA A 345 14.73 0.83 -5.86
CA ALA A 345 15.58 0.33 -4.78
C ALA A 345 16.87 1.15 -4.55
N GLN A 346 17.17 2.14 -5.40
CA GLN A 346 18.26 3.09 -5.18
C GLN A 346 17.76 4.34 -4.44
N GLY A 347 16.44 4.49 -4.27
CA GLY A 347 15.80 5.69 -3.73
C GLY A 347 15.59 6.77 -4.79
N ASP A 348 15.82 6.47 -6.07
CA ASP A 348 15.56 7.41 -7.15
C ASP A 348 14.04 7.51 -7.37
N VAL A 349 13.57 8.74 -7.57
CA VAL A 349 12.13 9.04 -7.74
C VAL A 349 11.82 9.53 -9.15
N ALA A 350 10.75 9.01 -9.75
CA ALA A 350 10.26 9.46 -11.05
C ALA A 350 8.75 9.27 -11.21
N PRO A 351 8.04 10.22 -11.84
CA PRO A 351 6.60 10.10 -12.05
C PRO A 351 6.30 9.05 -13.12
N LEU A 352 5.42 8.09 -12.79
CA LEU A 352 4.87 7.12 -13.74
C LEU A 352 3.72 7.71 -14.54
N LEU A 353 2.88 8.52 -13.90
CA LEU A 353 1.75 9.19 -14.54
C LEU A 353 1.38 10.49 -13.81
N GLN A 354 0.64 11.35 -14.50
CA GLN A 354 0.00 12.52 -13.92
C GLN A 354 -1.43 12.67 -14.46
N VAL A 355 -2.40 12.91 -13.58
CA VAL A 355 -3.77 13.28 -13.95
C VAL A 355 -3.84 14.81 -14.09
N THR A 356 -4.41 15.32 -15.17
CA THR A 356 -4.53 16.76 -15.42
C THR A 356 -5.98 17.23 -15.43
N GLY A 357 -6.24 18.44 -14.95
CA GLY A 357 -7.58 19.04 -14.93
C GLY A 357 -8.51 18.44 -13.88
N GLN A 358 -7.94 17.76 -12.87
CA GLN A 358 -8.63 17.11 -11.76
C GLN A 358 -7.92 17.46 -10.44
N ASP A 359 -7.42 18.69 -10.35
CA ASP A 359 -6.46 19.14 -9.33
C ASP A 359 -7.07 19.21 -7.90
N ASP A 360 -8.40 19.20 -7.79
CA ASP A 360 -9.13 19.12 -6.51
C ASP A 360 -9.44 17.67 -6.07
N SER A 361 -8.88 16.67 -6.77
CA SER A 361 -8.98 15.25 -6.44
C SER A 361 -7.68 14.74 -5.82
N GLU A 362 -7.70 13.47 -5.45
CA GLU A 362 -6.57 12.62 -5.11
C GLU A 362 -6.51 11.38 -6.01
N ILE A 363 -5.37 10.70 -6.06
CA ILE A 363 -5.20 9.38 -6.68
C ILE A 363 -5.30 8.29 -5.62
N THR A 364 -6.19 7.32 -5.83
CA THR A 364 -6.43 6.23 -4.87
C THR A 364 -6.33 4.84 -5.50
N GLY A 365 -6.08 3.85 -4.64
CA GLY A 365 -6.17 2.42 -4.97
C GLY A 365 -5.34 1.96 -6.17
N PRO A 366 -4.04 2.33 -6.29
CA PRO A 366 -3.20 1.80 -7.34
C PRO A 366 -3.08 0.27 -7.22
N ALA A 367 -3.47 -0.47 -8.27
CA ALA A 367 -3.49 -1.93 -8.23
C ALA A 367 -3.07 -2.53 -9.58
N PHE A 368 -2.05 -3.39 -9.57
CA PHE A 368 -1.68 -4.14 -10.77
C PHE A 368 -2.69 -5.24 -11.07
N SER A 369 -2.93 -5.53 -12.36
CA SER A 369 -3.58 -6.78 -12.76
C SER A 369 -2.71 -7.99 -12.39
N PRO A 370 -3.29 -9.20 -12.20
CA PRO A 370 -2.51 -10.35 -11.75
C PRO A 370 -1.40 -10.77 -12.73
N ASP A 371 -1.54 -10.42 -14.01
CA ASP A 371 -0.57 -10.70 -15.06
C ASP A 371 0.52 -9.61 -15.22
N GLY A 372 0.46 -8.55 -14.39
CA GLY A 372 1.39 -7.43 -14.33
C GLY A 372 1.30 -6.45 -15.51
N ASN A 373 0.33 -6.59 -16.41
CA ASN A 373 0.26 -5.79 -17.65
C ASN A 373 -0.56 -4.51 -17.55
N ARG A 374 -1.30 -4.34 -16.45
CA ARG A 374 -2.23 -3.22 -16.27
C ARG A 374 -2.07 -2.66 -14.88
N LEU A 375 -2.24 -1.35 -14.76
CA LEU A 375 -2.34 -0.65 -13.48
C LEU A 375 -3.70 0.03 -13.42
N TYR A 376 -4.49 -0.29 -12.40
CA TYR A 376 -5.72 0.39 -12.06
C TYR A 376 -5.45 1.46 -11.02
N PHE A 377 -6.20 2.55 -11.05
CA PHE A 377 -6.27 3.56 -9.98
C PHE A 377 -7.55 4.35 -10.15
N SER A 378 -7.90 5.18 -9.17
CA SER A 378 -9.00 6.13 -9.31
C SER A 378 -8.54 7.56 -9.07
N SER A 379 -9.21 8.49 -9.73
CA SER A 379 -9.28 9.87 -9.26
C SER A 379 -10.56 9.97 -8.44
N GLN A 380 -10.42 10.12 -7.12
CA GLN A 380 -11.52 9.96 -6.16
C GLN A 380 -12.64 10.99 -6.38
N ARG A 381 -12.29 12.20 -6.85
CA ARG A 381 -13.19 13.35 -7.08
C ARG A 381 -13.05 13.95 -8.49
N GLY A 382 -12.59 13.15 -9.44
CA GLY A 382 -12.16 13.60 -10.77
C GLY A 382 -13.23 14.04 -11.78
N SER A 383 -14.49 13.64 -11.59
CA SER A 383 -15.56 13.89 -12.56
C SER A 383 -16.25 15.23 -12.32
N ALA A 384 -16.16 16.13 -13.30
CA ALA A 384 -16.93 17.36 -13.36
C ALA A 384 -18.43 17.17 -13.68
N ILE A 385 -18.91 15.93 -13.87
CA ILE A 385 -20.35 15.66 -13.95
C ILE A 385 -20.98 16.22 -12.66
N PHE A 386 -21.87 17.21 -12.82
CA PHE A 386 -22.53 18.03 -11.79
C PHE A 386 -21.81 19.32 -11.32
N GLY A 387 -20.61 19.64 -11.82
CA GLY A 387 -20.02 20.98 -11.80
C GLY A 387 -19.58 21.54 -10.43
N GLY A 388 -18.26 21.74 -10.27
CA GLY A 388 -17.65 22.59 -9.25
C GLY A 388 -16.75 21.84 -8.28
N GLY A 389 -15.45 21.71 -8.60
CA GLY A 389 -14.31 21.42 -7.69
C GLY A 389 -14.45 20.34 -6.60
N LYS A 390 -15.48 19.49 -6.66
CA LYS A 390 -15.89 18.48 -5.65
C LYS A 390 -16.64 17.36 -6.37
N GLY A 391 -16.01 16.83 -7.41
CA GLY A 391 -16.62 15.89 -8.34
C GLY A 391 -16.85 14.51 -7.74
N PHE A 392 -17.51 13.64 -8.50
CA PHE A 392 -17.53 12.21 -8.19
C PHE A 392 -16.32 11.50 -8.80
N GLY A 393 -16.03 10.26 -8.42
CA GLY A 393 -14.81 9.60 -8.89
C GLY A 393 -14.87 8.94 -10.25
N ILE A 394 -13.67 8.75 -10.81
CA ILE A 394 -13.40 8.06 -12.06
C ILE A 394 -12.33 7.00 -11.79
N THR A 395 -12.55 5.78 -12.26
CA THR A 395 -11.54 4.71 -12.21
C THR A 395 -10.94 4.51 -13.59
N TYR A 396 -9.61 4.51 -13.64
CA TYR A 396 -8.80 4.37 -14.82
C TYR A 396 -8.07 3.03 -14.85
N GLU A 397 -7.69 2.63 -16.05
CA GLU A 397 -6.75 1.55 -16.33
C GLU A 397 -5.63 2.10 -17.21
N ILE A 398 -4.39 1.81 -16.84
CA ILE A 398 -3.20 2.06 -17.64
C ILE A 398 -2.72 0.73 -18.21
N THR A 399 -2.37 0.74 -19.50
CA THR A 399 -1.69 -0.37 -20.17
C THR A 399 -0.41 0.11 -20.81
N GLY A 400 0.60 -0.75 -20.87
CA GLY A 400 1.88 -0.42 -21.47
C GLY A 400 2.90 -1.53 -21.24
N PRO A 401 4.18 -1.28 -21.56
CA PRO A 401 5.27 -2.25 -21.44
C PRO A 401 5.68 -2.54 -19.98
N PHE A 402 4.74 -2.65 -19.02
CA PHE A 402 5.05 -2.92 -17.62
C PHE A 402 5.97 -4.14 -17.45
N ARG A 403 5.76 -5.20 -18.24
CA ARG A 403 6.59 -6.43 -18.21
C ARG A 403 8.06 -6.25 -18.59
N ASP A 404 8.40 -5.16 -19.28
CA ASP A 404 9.81 -4.87 -19.58
C ASP A 404 10.56 -4.40 -18.31
N PHE A 405 9.82 -3.97 -17.28
CA PHE A 405 10.32 -3.42 -16.02
C PHE A 405 9.94 -4.27 -14.80
N VAL A 406 8.85 -5.02 -14.90
CA VAL A 406 8.23 -5.80 -13.82
C VAL A 406 8.42 -7.29 -14.14
N LYS A 407 9.13 -8.04 -13.28
CA LYS A 407 9.37 -9.47 -13.51
C LYS A 407 8.13 -10.31 -13.22
N LEU A 408 7.83 -11.27 -14.10
CA LEU A 408 6.83 -12.31 -13.85
C LEU A 408 7.27 -13.27 -12.76
#